data_AF-A0A0D3CKV3-F1
#
_entry.id   AF-A0A0D3CKV3-F1
#
_cell.length_a   1.000
_cell.length_b   1.000
_cell.length_c   1.000
_cell.angle_alpha   90.00
_cell.angle_beta   90.00
_cell.angle_gamma   90.00
#
_symmetry.space_group_name_H-M   'P 1'
#
loop_
_entity.id
_entity.type
_entity.pdbx_description
1 polymer ?
#
loop_
_entity_poly.entity_id
_entity_poly.type
_entity_poly.pdbx_seq_one_letter_code
_entity_poly.pdbx_strand_id
1 'polypeptide(L)'
;MASSEISGCMMEDIRDVRLHKLETNLGSFQGTSAVKIPNVSAMEVNLVRPFVRRAFKASYKHYKPEANAYRDSRSSRLPREANNEPRRPLRAAALMNPRLGFIM
;
A
#
# COMPACT_ATOMS: atom_id res chain seq x y z
N MET A 1 -5.55 -22.60 -34.84
CA MET A 1 -6.56 -21.63 -34.36
C MET A 1 -7.43 -22.21 -33.24
N ALA A 2 -8.02 -23.40 -33.39
CA ALA A 2 -8.84 -24.00 -32.32
C ALA A 2 -8.12 -24.17 -30.95
N SER A 3 -6.84 -24.55 -30.95
CA SER A 3 -6.10 -24.80 -29.69
C SER A 3 -5.83 -23.53 -28.85
N SER A 4 -5.69 -22.36 -29.48
CA SER A 4 -5.55 -21.08 -28.77
C SER A 4 -6.88 -20.58 -28.21
N GLU A 5 -7.99 -20.87 -28.87
CA GLU A 5 -9.34 -20.54 -28.40
C GLU A 5 -9.73 -21.39 -27.19
N ILE A 6 -9.42 -22.69 -27.24
CA ILE A 6 -9.60 -23.62 -26.11
C ILE A 6 -8.73 -23.20 -24.92
N SER A 7 -7.48 -22.80 -25.19
CA SER A 7 -6.57 -22.30 -24.14
C SER A 7 -7.06 -20.99 -23.52
N GLY A 8 -7.68 -20.10 -24.32
CA GLY A 8 -8.35 -18.91 -23.82
C GLY A 8 -9.48 -19.27 -22.85
N CYS A 9 -10.45 -20.05 -23.32
CA CYS A 9 -11.61 -20.47 -22.53
C CYS A 9 -11.22 -21.14 -21.20
N MET A 10 -10.20 -22.01 -21.22
CA MET A 10 -9.72 -22.65 -19.99
C MET A 10 -9.12 -21.64 -18.99
N MET A 11 -8.47 -20.58 -19.48
CA MET A 11 -7.94 -19.52 -18.64
C MET A 11 -9.05 -18.62 -18.10
N GLU A 12 -10.12 -18.38 -18.86
CA GLU A 12 -11.35 -17.74 -18.34
C GLU A 12 -11.94 -18.56 -17.17
N ASP A 13 -12.19 -19.85 -17.38
CA ASP A 13 -12.80 -20.71 -16.35
C ASP A 13 -11.97 -20.77 -15.07
N ILE A 14 -10.64 -20.87 -15.20
CA ILE A 14 -9.73 -20.84 -14.04
C ILE A 14 -9.80 -19.49 -13.33
N ARG A 15 -9.83 -18.38 -14.07
CA ARG A 15 -9.92 -17.03 -13.48
C ARG A 15 -11.20 -16.88 -12.67
N ASP A 16 -12.33 -17.36 -13.19
CA ASP A 16 -13.63 -17.25 -12.52
C ASP A 16 -13.67 -18.08 -11.24
N VAL A 17 -13.21 -19.33 -11.28
CA VAL A 17 -13.12 -20.19 -10.08
C VAL A 17 -12.21 -19.57 -9.02
N ARG A 18 -11.06 -19.00 -9.43
CA ARG A 18 -10.11 -18.41 -8.47
C ARG A 18 -10.62 -17.10 -7.89
N LEU A 19 -11.29 -16.27 -8.69
CA LEU A 19 -11.93 -15.05 -8.20
C LEU A 19 -13.02 -15.37 -7.18
N HIS A 20 -13.88 -16.35 -7.46
CA HIS A 20 -14.93 -16.78 -6.53
C HIS A 20 -14.37 -17.30 -5.19
N LYS A 21 -13.31 -18.12 -5.24
CA LYS A 21 -12.62 -18.58 -4.03
C LYS A 21 -12.04 -17.42 -3.24
N LEU A 22 -11.45 -16.44 -3.91
CA LEU A 22 -10.86 -15.27 -3.29
C LEU A 22 -11.93 -14.40 -2.62
N GLU A 23 -13.08 -14.20 -3.27
CA GLU A 23 -14.23 -13.51 -2.69
C GLU A 23 -14.76 -14.22 -1.44
N THR A 24 -14.87 -15.55 -1.49
CA THR A 24 -15.33 -16.35 -0.34
C THR A 24 -14.37 -16.23 0.85
N ASN A 25 -13.06 -16.32 0.60
CA ASN A 25 -12.05 -16.13 1.65
C ASN A 25 -12.12 -14.71 2.24
N LEU A 26 -12.29 -13.69 1.39
CA LEU A 26 -12.47 -12.30 1.84
C LEU A 26 -13.81 -12.07 2.57
N GLY A 27 -14.88 -12.78 2.22
CA GLY A 27 -16.17 -12.65 2.91
C GLY A 27 -16.19 -13.33 4.28
N SER A 28 -15.36 -14.36 4.47
CA SER A 28 -15.37 -15.20 5.67
C SER A 28 -14.50 -14.70 6.82
N PHE A 29 -13.56 -13.76 6.60
CA PHE A 29 -12.70 -13.30 7.69
C PHE A 29 -13.47 -12.39 8.66
N GLN A 30 -13.39 -12.68 9.96
CA GLN A 30 -13.95 -11.85 11.02
C GLN A 30 -12.84 -11.36 11.96
N GLY A 31 -12.92 -10.08 12.37
CA GLY A 31 -12.24 -9.55 13.56
C GLY A 31 -10.71 -9.45 13.54
N THR A 32 -10.02 -9.88 12.48
CA THR A 32 -8.55 -9.86 12.42
C THR A 32 -8.03 -8.61 11.70
N SER A 33 -6.96 -8.01 12.25
CA SER A 33 -6.31 -6.84 11.65
C SER A 33 -5.52 -7.17 10.38
N ALA A 34 -5.28 -8.45 10.10
CA ALA A 34 -4.51 -8.94 8.97
C ALA A 34 -5.01 -10.31 8.52
N VAL A 35 -5.08 -10.51 7.20
CA VAL A 35 -5.52 -11.76 6.57
C VAL A 35 -4.43 -12.19 5.58
N LYS A 36 -4.00 -13.45 5.68
CA LYS A 36 -3.06 -14.06 4.73
C LYS A 36 -3.81 -15.04 3.85
N ILE A 37 -3.87 -14.75 2.56
CA ILE A 37 -4.44 -15.66 1.55
C ILE A 37 -3.27 -16.22 0.73
N PRO A 38 -2.96 -17.53 0.83
CA PRO A 38 -1.89 -18.14 0.05
C PRO A 38 -2.29 -18.28 -1.42
N ASN A 39 -1.30 -18.42 -2.31
CA ASN A 39 -1.50 -18.80 -3.72
C ASN A 39 -2.37 -17.84 -4.54
N VAL A 40 -2.31 -16.55 -4.23
CA VAL A 40 -2.93 -15.48 -5.03
C VAL A 40 -1.88 -14.84 -5.92
N SER A 41 -2.21 -14.68 -7.20
CA SER A 41 -1.35 -14.02 -8.18
C SER A 41 -1.40 -12.51 -8.00
N ALA A 42 -0.33 -11.83 -8.44
CA ALA A 42 -0.29 -10.37 -8.43
C ALA A 42 -1.44 -9.73 -9.24
N MET A 43 -1.88 -10.40 -10.32
CA MET A 43 -3.00 -9.95 -11.14
C MET A 43 -4.32 -9.95 -10.36
N GLU A 44 -4.62 -11.02 -9.65
CA GLU A 44 -5.84 -11.11 -8.83
C GLU A 44 -5.80 -10.11 -7.68
N VAL A 45 -4.64 -9.95 -7.02
CA VAL A 45 -4.46 -8.91 -6.00
C VAL A 45 -4.77 -7.54 -6.59
N ASN A 46 -4.25 -7.22 -7.78
CA ASN A 46 -4.47 -5.93 -8.40
C ASN A 46 -5.94 -5.68 -8.77
N LEU A 47 -6.69 -6.72 -9.15
CA LEU A 47 -8.13 -6.61 -9.40
C LEU A 47 -8.91 -6.24 -8.13
N VAL A 48 -8.62 -6.89 -6.99
CA VAL A 48 -9.44 -6.73 -5.77
C VAL A 48 -8.94 -5.63 -4.83
N ARG A 49 -7.65 -5.28 -4.88
CA ARG A 49 -7.00 -4.32 -3.98
C ARG A 49 -7.74 -2.98 -3.82
N PRO A 50 -8.23 -2.29 -4.87
CA PRO A 50 -8.93 -1.02 -4.67
C PRO A 50 -10.21 -1.16 -3.85
N PHE A 51 -10.92 -2.28 -3.97
CA PHE A 51 -12.16 -2.56 -3.25
C PHE A 51 -11.88 -2.94 -1.80
N VAL A 52 -10.99 -3.91 -1.60
CA VAL A 52 -10.60 -4.42 -0.28
C VAL A 52 -10.03 -3.30 0.59
N ARG A 53 -9.19 -2.43 0.03
CA ARG A 53 -8.63 -1.26 0.75
C ARG A 53 -9.71 -0.30 1.23
N ARG A 54 -10.76 -0.06 0.43
CA ARG A 54 -11.88 0.83 0.80
C ARG A 54 -12.73 0.20 1.90
N ALA A 55 -13.07 -1.08 1.79
CA ALA A 55 -13.83 -1.81 2.80
C ALA A 55 -13.09 -1.87 4.15
N PHE A 56 -11.79 -2.15 4.15
CA PHE A 56 -10.98 -2.15 5.37
C PHE A 56 -10.84 -0.74 5.99
N LYS A 57 -10.70 0.30 5.17
CA LYS A 57 -10.64 1.68 5.68
C LYS A 57 -11.95 2.07 6.39
N ALA A 58 -13.09 1.70 5.82
CA ALA A 58 -14.40 1.96 6.43
C ALA A 58 -14.59 1.14 7.71
N SER A 59 -14.39 -0.18 7.66
CA SER A 59 -14.55 -1.06 8.83
C SER A 59 -13.62 -0.70 10.00
N TYR A 60 -12.37 -0.33 9.74
CA TYR A 60 -11.45 0.11 10.79
C TYR A 60 -11.93 1.41 11.48
N LYS A 61 -12.52 2.35 10.73
CA LYS A 61 -13.10 3.58 11.31
C LYS A 61 -14.24 3.28 12.28
N HIS A 62 -15.04 2.26 11.99
CA HIS A 62 -16.17 1.86 12.85
C HIS A 62 -15.72 1.07 14.08
N TYR A 63 -14.65 0.28 14.00
CA TYR A 63 -14.18 -0.56 15.10
C TYR A 63 -13.31 0.17 16.14
N LYS A 64 -12.71 1.32 15.78
CA LYS A 64 -11.93 2.17 16.70
C LYS A 64 -12.32 3.65 16.58
N PRO A 65 -13.42 4.09 17.23
CA PRO A 65 -13.83 5.49 17.22
C PRO A 65 -12.77 6.43 17.83
N GLU A 66 -11.99 5.95 18.81
CA GLU A 66 -11.01 6.75 19.58
C GLU A 66 -9.78 7.23 18.77
N ALA A 67 -9.44 6.58 17.65
CA ALA A 67 -8.27 6.97 16.86
C ALA A 67 -8.48 8.23 15.99
N ASN A 68 -9.73 8.68 15.86
CA ASN A 68 -10.11 9.77 14.97
C ASN A 68 -9.93 11.15 15.62
N ALA A 69 -10.08 11.26 16.95
CA ALA A 69 -9.92 12.53 17.67
C ALA A 69 -8.49 13.11 17.58
N TYR A 70 -7.47 12.26 17.51
CA TYR A 70 -6.06 12.69 17.41
C TYR A 70 -5.61 12.98 15.97
N ARG A 71 -6.31 12.44 14.96
CA ARG A 71 -5.90 12.57 13.55
C ARG A 71 -6.50 13.80 12.88
N ASP A 72 -7.74 14.15 13.22
CA ASP A 72 -8.39 15.38 12.72
C ASP A 72 -7.73 16.65 13.27
N SER A 73 -7.13 16.58 14.47
CA SER A 73 -6.34 17.68 15.06
C SER A 73 -4.97 17.89 14.40
N ARG A 74 -4.46 16.93 13.62
CA ARG A 74 -3.27 17.08 12.76
C ARG A 74 -3.61 17.42 11.31
N SER A 75 -4.81 17.06 10.85
CA SER A 75 -5.26 17.37 9.48
C SER A 75 -5.79 18.80 9.31
N SER A 76 -6.10 19.49 10.41
CA SER A 76 -6.66 20.86 10.38
C SER A 76 -5.61 21.97 10.39
N ARG A 77 -4.31 21.67 10.55
CA ARG A 77 -3.24 22.67 10.46
C ARG A 77 -2.57 22.69 9.09
N LEU A 78 -3.25 23.43 8.22
CA LEU A 78 -2.70 24.39 7.26
C LEU A 78 -2.39 23.94 5.81
N PRO A 79 -2.63 24.86 4.86
CA PRO A 79 -2.62 24.62 3.42
C PRO A 79 -1.20 24.46 2.91
N ARG A 80 -1.05 23.63 1.88
CA ARG A 80 0.17 23.52 1.10
C ARG A 80 0.33 24.78 0.25
N GLU A 81 0.90 25.84 0.83
CA GLU A 81 1.42 26.98 0.10
C GLU A 81 2.57 26.51 -0.80
N ALA A 82 2.41 26.70 -2.10
CA ALA A 82 3.44 26.49 -3.09
C ALA A 82 4.50 27.60 -2.94
N ASN A 83 5.45 27.41 -2.00
CA ASN A 83 6.60 28.28 -1.92
C ASN A 83 7.63 27.83 -2.98
N ASN A 84 7.68 28.59 -4.08
CA ASN A 84 8.70 28.50 -5.10
C ASN A 84 10.01 29.03 -4.52
N GLU A 85 10.86 28.17 -3.98
CA GLU A 85 12.20 28.55 -3.56
C GLU A 85 13.27 27.72 -4.29
N PRO A 86 14.32 28.34 -4.87
CA PRO A 86 15.33 27.61 -5.65
C PRO A 86 16.10 26.64 -4.76
N ARG A 87 16.04 25.35 -5.10
CA ARG A 87 16.80 24.28 -4.44
C ARG A 87 18.29 24.62 -4.41
N ARG A 88 18.82 24.95 -3.23
CA ARG A 88 20.26 24.96 -2.98
C ARG A 88 20.78 23.52 -2.92
N PRO A 89 21.84 23.14 -3.63
CA PRO A 89 22.43 21.83 -3.48
C PRO A 89 23.10 21.70 -2.10
N LEU A 90 22.77 20.62 -1.41
CA LEU A 90 23.43 20.18 -0.17
C LEU A 90 24.93 19.99 -0.46
N ARG A 91 25.79 20.83 0.13
CA ARG A 91 27.22 20.55 0.18
C ARG A 91 27.43 19.31 1.05
N ALA A 92 27.77 18.20 0.40
CA ALA A 92 28.33 17.03 1.05
C ALA A 92 29.71 17.37 1.65
N ALA A 93 30.07 16.62 2.69
CA ALA A 93 31.38 16.58 3.35
C ALA A 93 31.68 17.71 4.35
N ALA A 94 31.10 17.59 5.54
CA ALA A 94 31.88 17.85 6.75
C ALA A 94 32.99 16.79 6.86
N LEU A 95 34.17 17.23 7.28
CA LEU A 95 35.32 16.45 7.79
C LEU A 95 36.26 15.80 6.75
N MET A 96 36.93 16.65 5.97
CA MET A 96 38.36 16.45 5.73
C MET A 96 39.12 17.19 6.82
N ASN A 97 39.66 16.47 7.81
CA ASN A 97 40.66 17.04 8.71
C ASN A 97 41.76 16.01 8.99
N PRO A 98 42.77 15.89 8.12
CA PRO A 98 43.96 15.13 8.41
C PRO A 98 45.05 16.14 8.80
N ARG A 99 45.23 16.38 10.10
CA ARG A 99 46.51 16.83 10.71
C ARG A 99 46.34 17.09 12.20
N LEU A 100 46.35 16.00 12.98
CA LEU A 100 47.17 16.01 14.19
C LEU A 100 48.63 16.12 13.74
N GLY A 101 49.38 17.09 14.25
CA GLY A 101 50.83 17.16 14.11
C GLY A 101 51.42 18.50 14.53
N PHE A 102 52.33 18.43 15.52
CA PHE A 102 53.24 19.46 16.06
C PHE A 102 52.59 20.42 17.08
N ILE A 103 52.85 20.35 18.40
CA ILE A 103 54.11 20.47 19.19
C ILE A 103 54.84 21.80 18.89
N MET A 104 54.63 22.82 19.72
CA MET A 104 55.59 23.35 20.71
C MET A 104 54.91 24.39 21.60
#